data_AF-M0NF45-F1
#
_entry.id   AF-M0NF45-F1
#
_cell.length_a   1.000
_cell.length_b   1.000
_cell.length_c   1.000
_cell.angle_alpha   90.00
_cell.angle_beta   90.00
_cell.angle_gamma   90.00
#
_symmetry.space_group_name_H-M   'P 1'
#
loop_
_entity.id
_entity.type
_entity.pdbx_description
1 polymer ?
#
loop_
_entity_poly.entity_id
_entity_poly.type
_entity_poly.pdbx_seq_one_letter_code
_entity_poly.pdbx_strand_id
1 'polypeptide(L)'
;MTRTDRYVLDLLDQPGVVITPKGIWLSLRQVHGDDIAPSRGQISRRLRNELSEHGLVHQPFAAEERGYYEITELGERFLHDPDAEPAEFVADMNVSKQ
;
A
#
# COMPACT_ATOMS: atom_id res chain seq x y z
N MET A 1 9.55 -5.44 5.10
CA MET A 1 8.15 -5.49 4.64
C MET A 1 7.42 -6.68 5.28
N THR A 2 6.19 -6.51 5.77
CA THR A 2 5.38 -7.62 6.33
C THR A 2 4.63 -8.37 5.22
N ARG A 3 4.14 -9.59 5.49
CA ARG A 3 3.28 -10.34 4.55
C ARG A 3 2.02 -9.55 4.15
N THR A 4 1.42 -8.83 5.10
CA THR A 4 0.25 -8.00 4.85
C THR A 4 0.56 -6.86 3.88
N ASP A 5 1.72 -6.21 4.03
CA ASP A 5 2.13 -5.14 3.11
C ASP A 5 2.31 -5.67 1.70
N ARG A 6 2.98 -6.82 1.57
CA ARG A 6 3.20 -7.48 0.28
C ARG A 6 1.87 -7.74 -0.41
N TYR A 7 0.90 -8.33 0.29
CA TYR A 7 -0.44 -8.57 -0.26
C TYR A 7 -1.19 -7.29 -0.66
N VAL A 8 -1.08 -6.23 0.14
CA VAL A 8 -1.72 -4.96 -0.19
C VAL A 8 -1.07 -4.33 -1.43
N LEU A 9 0.27 -4.27 -1.49
CA LEU A 9 1.00 -3.67 -2.60
C LEU A 9 0.85 -4.49 -3.88
N ASP A 10 0.96 -5.82 -3.83
CA ASP A 10 0.72 -6.71 -4.99
C ASP A 10 -0.69 -6.52 -5.58
N LEU A 11 -1.70 -6.20 -4.75
CA LEU A 11 -3.05 -5.91 -5.23
C LEU A 11 -3.16 -4.53 -5.89
N LEU A 12 -2.48 -3.52 -5.34
CA LEU A 12 -2.52 -2.14 -5.84
C LEU A 12 -1.64 -1.92 -7.08
N ASP A 13 -0.62 -2.76 -7.29
CA ASP A 13 0.28 -2.77 -8.45
C ASP A 13 -0.42 -3.17 -9.78
N GLN A 14 -1.70 -3.54 -9.72
CA GLN A 14 -2.48 -3.84 -10.92
C GLN A 14 -2.87 -2.55 -11.66
N PRO A 15 -2.83 -2.52 -13.01
CA PRO A 15 -3.10 -1.32 -13.79
C PRO A 15 -4.44 -0.64 -13.43
N GLY A 16 -4.37 0.62 -12.98
CA GLY A 16 -5.54 1.45 -12.68
C GLY A 16 -6.30 1.07 -11.40
N VAL A 17 -5.69 0.28 -10.51
CA VAL A 17 -6.36 -0.10 -9.26
C VAL A 17 -6.31 1.04 -8.25
N VAL A 18 -7.50 1.61 -8.01
CA VAL A 18 -7.75 2.57 -6.94
C VAL A 18 -8.90 2.04 -6.09
N ILE A 19 -8.63 1.67 -4.84
CA ILE A 19 -9.55 0.84 -4.06
C ILE A 19 -9.59 1.21 -2.58
N THR A 20 -10.77 1.03 -1.97
CA THR A 20 -10.98 1.31 -0.54
C THR A 20 -10.41 0.19 0.36
N PRO A 21 -10.15 0.44 1.65
CA PRO A 21 -9.71 -0.59 2.59
C PRO A 21 -10.65 -1.80 2.67
N LYS A 22 -11.97 -1.58 2.48
CA LYS A 22 -12.95 -2.66 2.43
C LYS A 22 -12.78 -3.51 1.16
N GLY A 23 -12.54 -2.86 0.02
CA GLY A 23 -12.28 -3.54 -1.24
C GLY A 23 -11.02 -4.41 -1.15
N ILE A 24 -9.92 -3.85 -0.63
CA ILE A 24 -8.66 -4.58 -0.41
C ILE A 24 -8.90 -5.82 0.45
N TRP A 25 -9.59 -5.67 1.58
CA TRP A 25 -9.93 -6.79 2.45
C TRP A 25 -10.74 -7.88 1.75
N LEU A 26 -11.77 -7.50 0.98
CA LEU A 26 -12.59 -8.47 0.24
C LEU A 26 -11.77 -9.20 -0.84
N SER A 27 -10.94 -8.48 -1.60
CA SER A 27 -10.08 -9.08 -2.62
C SER A 27 -9.09 -10.06 -2.02
N LEU A 28 -8.38 -9.69 -0.94
CA LEU A 28 -7.42 -10.58 -0.29
C LEU A 28 -8.10 -11.80 0.34
N ARG A 29 -9.30 -11.63 0.90
CA ARG A 29 -10.12 -12.74 1.40
C ARG A 29 -10.53 -13.69 0.28
N GLN A 30 -10.90 -13.18 -0.89
CA GLN A 30 -11.24 -13.99 -2.06
C GLN A 30 -10.03 -14.78 -2.60
N VAL A 31 -8.85 -14.17 -2.63
CA VAL A 31 -7.64 -14.78 -3.19
C VAL A 31 -7.00 -15.80 -2.23
N HIS A 32 -6.93 -15.49 -0.93
CA HIS A 32 -6.18 -16.29 0.04
C HIS A 32 -7.05 -17.12 0.99
N GLY A 33 -8.36 -16.87 1.03
CA GLY A 33 -9.28 -17.50 1.97
C GLY A 33 -9.27 -16.85 3.36
N ASP A 34 -10.28 -17.17 4.16
CA ASP A 34 -10.58 -16.51 5.44
C ASP A 34 -9.49 -16.71 6.51
N ASP A 35 -8.83 -17.86 6.50
CA ASP A 35 -7.83 -18.23 7.51
C ASP A 35 -6.46 -17.57 7.28
N ILE A 36 -6.20 -17.13 6.04
CA ILE A 36 -4.90 -16.60 5.61
C ILE A 36 -4.96 -15.09 5.39
N ALA A 37 -6.10 -14.58 4.92
CA ALA A 37 -6.24 -13.18 4.58
C ALA A 37 -6.09 -12.28 5.82
N PRO A 38 -5.36 -11.15 5.71
CA PRO A 38 -5.28 -10.18 6.78
C PRO A 38 -6.66 -9.63 7.16
N SER A 39 -6.87 -9.39 8.45
CA SER A 39 -8.10 -8.77 8.92
C SER A 39 -8.25 -7.35 8.36
N ARG A 40 -9.50 -6.89 8.21
CA ARG A 40 -9.80 -5.51 7.79
C ARG A 40 -9.13 -4.46 8.68
N GLY A 41 -9.02 -4.72 9.99
CA GLY A 41 -8.37 -3.83 10.95
C GLY A 41 -6.87 -3.71 10.70
N GLN A 42 -6.19 -4.84 10.43
CA GLN A 42 -4.77 -4.85 10.06
C GLN A 42 -4.55 -4.05 8.78
N ILE A 43 -5.32 -4.32 7.72
CA ILE A 43 -5.23 -3.58 6.45
C ILE A 43 -5.40 -2.08 6.66
N SER A 44 -6.45 -1.69 7.40
CA SER A 44 -6.74 -0.27 7.64
C SER A 44 -5.64 0.44 8.43
N ARG A 45 -5.01 -0.25 9.38
CA ARG A 45 -3.87 0.27 10.14
C ARG A 45 -2.66 0.45 9.23
N ARG A 46 -2.30 -0.58 8.45
CA ARG A 46 -1.13 -0.54 7.54
C ARG A 46 -1.26 0.57 6.50
N LEU A 47 -2.45 0.74 5.91
CA LEU A 47 -2.71 1.78 4.92
C LEU A 47 -2.55 3.20 5.51
N ARG A 48 -3.16 3.49 6.66
CA ARG A 48 -3.14 4.84 7.23
C ARG A 48 -1.79 5.25 7.81
N ASN A 49 -1.05 4.27 8.33
CA ASN A 49 0.20 4.52 9.01
C ASN A 49 1.33 4.05 8.10
N GLU A 50 1.82 2.83 8.28
CA GLU A 50 3.12 2.42 7.77
C GLU A 50 3.28 2.58 6.25
N LEU A 51 2.28 2.20 5.44
CA LEU A 51 2.38 2.32 3.98
C LEU A 51 2.28 3.78 3.49
N SER A 52 1.44 4.61 4.11
CA SER A 52 1.30 6.02 3.74
C SER A 52 2.45 6.87 4.28
N GLU A 53 2.89 6.63 5.52
CA GLU A 53 4.01 7.33 6.16
C GLU A 53 5.32 7.09 5.42
N HIS A 54 5.50 5.90 4.85
CA HIS A 54 6.63 5.57 3.98
C HIS A 54 6.42 5.96 2.50
N GLY A 55 5.30 6.61 2.17
CA GLY A 55 5.02 7.07 0.80
C GLY A 55 4.85 5.96 -0.23
N LEU A 56 4.53 4.73 0.19
CA LEU A 56 4.34 3.58 -0.70
C LEU A 56 2.92 3.53 -1.31
N VAL A 57 1.96 4.18 -0.64
CA VAL A 57 0.60 4.37 -1.13
C VAL A 57 0.17 5.81 -0.86
N HIS A 58 -0.82 6.29 -1.60
CA HIS A 58 -1.45 7.58 -1.33
C HIS A 58 -2.96 7.51 -1.54
N GLN A 59 -3.67 8.58 -1.14
CA GLN A 59 -5.10 8.73 -1.40
C GLN A 59 -5.34 9.74 -2.53
N PRO A 60 -5.59 9.31 -3.78
CA PRO A 60 -5.81 10.22 -4.90
C PRO A 60 -7.10 11.06 -4.75
N PHE A 61 -8.07 10.56 -3.98
CA PHE A 61 -9.38 11.19 -3.77
C PHE A 61 -9.59 11.58 -2.31
N ALA A 62 -8.76 12.48 -1.77
CA ALA A 62 -8.80 12.89 -0.36
C ALA A 62 -10.16 13.48 0.11
N ALA A 63 -10.99 13.96 -0.81
CA ALA A 63 -12.32 14.48 -0.52
C ALA A 63 -13.40 13.38 -0.36
N GLU A 64 -13.10 12.13 -0.74
CA GLU A 64 -14.04 11.02 -0.65
C GLU A 64 -14.02 10.39 0.75
N GLU A 65 -15.20 10.29 1.39
CA GLU A 65 -15.34 9.76 2.76
C GLU A 65 -14.76 8.34 2.95
N ARG A 66 -14.67 7.57 1.86
CA ARG A 66 -14.31 6.14 1.90
C ARG A 66 -12.81 5.88 1.86
N GLY A 67 -11.98 6.89 1.61
CA GLY A 67 -10.52 6.80 1.54
C GLY A 67 -10.06 5.76 0.51
N TYR A 68 -9.95 6.17 -0.75
CA TYR A 68 -9.40 5.33 -1.80
C TYR A 68 -7.87 5.35 -1.74
N TYR A 69 -7.24 4.20 -2.00
CA TYR A 69 -5.79 4.08 -2.02
C TYR A 69 -5.31 3.58 -3.38
N GLU A 70 -4.15 4.09 -3.77
CA GLU A 70 -3.38 3.74 -4.97
C GLU A 70 -1.92 3.56 -4.57
N ILE A 71 -1.20 2.67 -5.27
CA ILE A 71 0.25 2.52 -5.09
C ILE A 71 0.98 3.73 -5.69
N THR A 72 2.05 4.18 -5.06
CA THR A 72 2.92 5.22 -5.65
C THR A 72 4.00 4.58 -6.52
N GLU A 73 4.66 5.37 -7.36
CA GLU A 73 5.88 4.93 -8.06
C GLU A 73 6.95 4.38 -7.09
N LEU A 74 7.03 4.96 -5.88
CA LEU A 74 7.92 4.48 -4.82
C LEU A 74 7.49 3.10 -4.30
N GLY A 75 6.19 2.91 -4.10
CA GLY A 75 5.59 1.64 -3.70
C GLY A 75 5.85 0.53 -4.72
N GLU A 76 5.68 0.84 -6.01
CA GLU A 76 5.97 -0.10 -7.12
C GLU A 76 7.45 -0.50 -7.12
N ARG A 77 8.36 0.48 -7.09
CA ARG A 77 9.80 0.22 -7.00
C ARG A 77 10.14 -0.65 -5.80
N PHE A 78 9.64 -0.30 -4.61
CA PHE A 78 9.87 -1.07 -3.39
C PHE A 78 9.33 -2.51 -3.46
N LEU A 79 8.21 -2.72 -4.17
CA LEU A 79 7.62 -4.04 -4.32
C LEU A 79 8.44 -4.96 -5.23
N HIS A 80 8.99 -4.39 -6.30
CA HIS A 80 9.69 -5.11 -7.37
C HIS A 80 11.21 -5.15 -7.20
N ASP A 81 11.78 -4.34 -6.31
CA ASP A 81 13.22 -4.30 -6.05
C ASP A 81 13.61 -5.29 -4.93
N PRO A 82 14.35 -6.38 -5.26
CA PRO A 82 14.79 -7.36 -4.28
C PRO A 82 15.94 -6.85 -3.37
N ASP A 83 16.62 -5.77 -3.75
CA ASP A 83 17.78 -5.20 -3.05
C ASP A 83 17.44 -3.90 -2.29
N ALA A 84 16.18 -3.47 -2.34
CA ALA A 84 15.66 -2.29 -1.67
C ALA A 84 15.95 -2.28 -0.14
N GLU A 85 16.91 -1.46 0.29
CA GLU A 85 17.18 -1.22 1.70
C GLU A 85 16.23 -0.12 2.24
N PRO A 86 15.60 -0.26 3.42
CA PRO A 86 14.66 0.74 3.95
C PRO A 86 15.19 2.17 4.03
N ALA A 87 16.52 2.35 4.08
CA ALA A 87 17.18 3.65 4.10
C ALA A 87 17.21 4.37 2.73
N GLU A 88 17.14 3.64 1.62
CA GLU A 88 17.15 4.21 0.26
C GLU A 88 15.87 5.01 -0.05
N PHE A 89 14.80 4.73 0.68
CA PHE A 89 13.48 5.35 0.51
C PHE A 89 13.31 6.67 1.29
N VAL A 90 14.26 7.02 2.17
CA VAL A 90 14.25 8.28 2.95
C VAL A 90 15.03 9.40 2.22
N ALA A 91 15.95 9.05 1.33
CA ALA A 91 16.83 10.01 0.64
C ALA A 91 16.10 10.83 -0.44
N ASP A 92 15.23 10.19 -1.24
CA ASP A 92 14.54 10.87 -2.35
C ASP A 92 13.48 11.90 -1.91
N MET A 93 12.93 11.78 -0.70
CA MET A 93 11.96 12.75 -0.17
C MET A 93 12.59 14.07 0.29
N ASN A 94 13.91 14.13 0.47
CA ASN A 94 14.61 15.33 0.92
C ASN A 94 15.15 16.20 -0.22
N VAL A 95 15.06 15.75 -1.47
CA VAL A 95 15.61 16.48 -2.63
C VAL A 95 14.62 17.49 -3.22
N SER A 96 13.32 17.39 -2.88
CA SER A 96 12.28 18.27 -3.44
C SER A 96 11.90 19.47 -2.57
N LYS A 97 12.78 19.92 -1.68
CA LYS A 97 12.67 21.24 -1.01
C LYS A 97 13.88 22.11 -1.34
N GLN A 98 13.91 22.65 -2.56
CA GLN A 98 14.56 23.93 -2.86
C GLN A 98 13.58 24.84 -3.60
#